data_AF-A0A8T4KZE2-F1
#
_entry.id   AF-A0A8T4KZE2-F1
#
_cell.length_a   1.000
_cell.length_b   1.000
_cell.length_c   1.000
_cell.angle_alpha   90.00
_cell.angle_beta   90.00
_cell.angle_gamma   90.00
#
_symmetry.space_group_name_H-M   'P 1'
#
loop_
_entity.id
_entity.type
_entity.pdbx_description
1 polymer ?
#
loop_
_entity_poly.entity_id
_entity_poly.type
_entity_poly.pdbx_seq_one_letter_code
_entity_poly.pdbx_strand_id
1 'polypeptide(L)'
;MVKYTIVNLVASANLNATLDLYNLAITIPNIEYEPEQFPGAILKLKEPKVSMLLFKNGKVICSGASNEKDISLAVFKTTLL
;
A
#
# COMPACT_ATOMS: atom_id res chain seq x y z
N MET A 1 -22.29 9.32 -26.46
CA MET A 1 -21.59 8.67 -25.32
C MET A 1 -20.56 9.64 -24.77
N VAL A 2 -20.53 9.81 -23.45
CA VAL A 2 -19.53 10.64 -22.76
C VAL A 2 -18.23 9.82 -22.64
N LYS A 3 -17.09 10.42 -22.99
CA LYS A 3 -15.77 9.80 -22.81
C LYS A 3 -15.31 9.94 -21.36
N TYR A 4 -14.67 8.92 -20.81
CA TYR A 4 -14.07 8.94 -19.47
C TYR A 4 -12.68 8.31 -19.48
N THR A 5 -11.87 8.63 -18.48
CA THR A 5 -10.53 8.07 -18.28
C THR A 5 -10.35 7.73 -16.80
N ILE A 6 -9.71 6.59 -16.52
CA ILE A 6 -9.33 6.21 -15.16
C ILE A 6 -8.09 7.02 -14.76
N VAL A 7 -8.21 7.81 -13.70
CA VAL A 7 -7.11 8.63 -13.17
C VAL A 7 -6.51 8.06 -11.89
N ASN A 8 -7.26 7.22 -11.17
CA ASN A 8 -6.82 6.57 -9.95
C ASN A 8 -7.72 5.38 -9.62
N LEU A 9 -7.12 4.31 -9.13
CA LEU A 9 -7.76 3.13 -8.55
C LEU A 9 -7.34 3.02 -7.09
N VAL A 10 -8.27 2.56 -6.26
CA VAL A 10 -8.01 2.20 -4.86
C VAL A 10 -8.44 0.76 -4.66
N ALA A 11 -7.55 -0.06 -4.13
CA ALA A 11 -7.80 -1.48 -3.88
C ALA A 11 -7.50 -1.85 -2.43
N SER A 12 -8.25 -2.81 -1.91
CA SER A 12 -8.02 -3.40 -0.58
C SER A 12 -7.58 -4.84 -0.74
N ALA A 13 -6.60 -5.25 0.06
CA ALA A 13 -6.13 -6.63 0.16
C ALA A 13 -5.91 -7.01 1.64
N ASN A 14 -5.66 -8.29 1.89
CA ASN A 14 -5.31 -8.80 3.21
C ASN A 14 -4.12 -9.75 3.07
N LEU A 15 -3.05 -9.51 3.84
CA LEU A 15 -1.88 -10.37 3.93
C LEU A 15 -2.13 -11.60 4.81
N ASN A 16 -3.25 -11.64 5.55
CA ASN A 16 -3.62 -12.68 6.50
C ASN A 16 -2.53 -12.93 7.57
N ALA A 17 -1.86 -11.84 7.98
CA ALA A 17 -0.77 -11.86 8.95
C ALA A 17 -0.88 -10.66 9.90
N THR A 18 -0.31 -10.79 11.10
CA THR A 18 -0.12 -9.63 12.00
C THR A 18 1.17 -8.93 11.63
N LEU A 19 1.14 -7.62 11.44
CA LEU A 19 2.30 -6.82 11.07
C LEU A 19 2.85 -6.08 12.28
N ASP A 20 4.17 -6.13 12.46
CA ASP A 20 4.90 -5.24 13.38
C ASP A 20 5.28 -3.97 12.63
N LEU A 21 4.38 -2.98 12.66
CA LEU A 21 4.55 -1.73 11.92
C LEU A 21 5.77 -0.91 12.38
N TYR A 22 6.17 -1.02 13.65
CA TYR A 22 7.36 -0.34 14.16
C TYR A 22 8.63 -0.97 13.57
N ASN A 23 8.74 -2.30 13.63
CA ASN A 23 9.88 -2.99 13.06
C ASN A 23 9.98 -2.80 11.54
N LEU A 24 8.84 -2.83 10.83
CA LEU A 24 8.78 -2.55 9.40
C LEU A 24 9.30 -1.14 9.06
N ALA A 25 8.91 -0.12 9.83
CA ALA A 25 9.36 1.25 9.62
C ALA A 25 10.87 1.45 9.88
N ILE A 26 11.46 0.67 10.79
CA ILE A 26 12.90 0.70 11.08
C ILE A 26 13.69 -0.07 10.02
N THR A 27 13.15 -1.20 9.55
CA THR A 27 13.90 -2.16 8.71
C THR A 27 13.76 -1.87 7.23
N ILE A 28 12.60 -1.38 6.79
CA ILE A 28 12.29 -1.24 5.37
C ILE A 28 12.32 0.24 4.98
N PRO A 29 13.17 0.62 4.00
CA PRO A 29 13.23 1.99 3.53
C PRO A 29 11.90 2.40 2.88
N ASN A 30 11.52 3.67 3.06
CA ASN A 30 10.27 4.26 2.53
C ASN A 30 8.99 3.75 3.19
N ILE A 31 9.08 3.11 4.36
CA ILE A 31 7.97 2.93 5.27
C ILE A 31 7.99 4.04 6.32
N GLU A 32 6.91 4.79 6.42
CA GLU A 32 6.68 5.82 7.43
C GLU A 32 5.59 5.32 8.38
N TYR A 33 5.84 5.34 9.69
CA TYR A 33 4.85 4.95 10.69
C TYR A 33 4.90 5.89 11.89
N GLU A 34 3.90 6.77 11.98
CA GLU A 34 3.71 7.76 13.04
C GLU A 34 2.31 7.55 13.66
N PRO A 35 2.14 6.61 14.61
CA PRO A 35 0.83 6.19 15.11
C PRO A 35 0.00 7.29 15.76
N GLU A 36 0.67 8.32 16.30
CA GLU A 36 0.01 9.52 16.84
C GLU A 36 -0.67 10.37 15.75
N GLN A 37 -0.23 10.23 14.48
CA GLN A 37 -0.81 10.93 13.34
C GLN A 37 -1.75 10.04 12.52
N PHE A 38 -1.38 8.77 12.32
CA PHE A 38 -2.16 7.83 11.50
C PHE A 38 -1.98 6.37 11.99
N PRO A 39 -3.07 5.58 12.13
CA PRO A 39 -3.00 4.23 12.72
C PRO A 39 -2.35 3.13 11.86
N GLY A 40 -1.90 3.45 10.63
CA GLY A 40 -1.25 2.50 9.73
C GLY A 40 0.12 2.98 9.30
N ALA A 41 0.94 2.09 8.76
CA ALA A 41 2.20 2.48 8.12
C ALA A 41 1.96 2.83 6.64
N ILE A 42 2.72 3.79 6.13
CA ILE A 42 2.66 4.25 4.75
C ILE A 42 3.90 3.76 4.03
N LEU A 43 3.75 2.84 3.08
CA LEU A 43 4.82 2.42 2.18
C LEU A 43 4.63 3.09 0.81
N LYS A 44 5.65 3.85 0.37
CA LYS A 44 5.67 4.46 -0.98
C LYS A 44 6.50 3.59 -1.93
N LEU A 45 5.84 2.99 -2.91
CA LEU A 45 6.50 2.25 -3.98
C LEU A 45 6.82 3.19 -5.15
N LYS A 46 8.03 3.09 -5.71
CA LYS A 46 8.43 3.85 -6.90
C LYS A 46 7.95 3.21 -8.20
N GLU A 47 7.96 1.88 -8.24
CA GLU A 47 7.57 1.08 -9.41
C GLU A 47 6.71 -0.12 -8.97
N PRO A 48 5.39 -0.10 -9.22
CA PRO A 48 4.62 1.03 -9.76
C PRO A 48 4.57 2.19 -8.76
N LYS A 49 4.34 3.42 -9.24
CA LYS A 49 4.27 4.61 -8.39
C LYS A 49 2.95 4.62 -7.61
N VAL A 50 2.93 4.03 -6.43
CA VAL A 50 1.73 3.89 -5.58
C VAL A 50 2.04 4.12 -4.11
N SER A 51 0.99 4.38 -3.33
CA SER A 51 1.05 4.39 -1.87
C SER A 51 0.26 3.22 -1.30
N MET A 52 0.91 2.49 -0.40
CA MET A 52 0.35 1.36 0.34
C MET A 52 0.13 1.77 1.79
N LEU A 53 -1.08 1.60 2.31
CA LEU A 53 -1.38 1.73 3.73
C LEU A 53 -1.42 0.34 4.35
N LEU A 54 -0.55 0.08 5.32
CA LEU A 54 -0.41 -1.20 6.00
C LEU A 54 -0.99 -1.08 7.41
N PHE A 55 -1.83 -2.03 7.81
CA PHE A 55 -2.44 -2.05 9.14
C PHE A 55 -1.95 -3.25 9.94
N LYS A 56 -1.92 -3.12 11.26
CA LYS A 56 -1.43 -4.17 12.19
C LYS A 56 -2.11 -5.53 11.98
N ASN A 57 -3.37 -5.56 11.54
CA ASN A 57 -4.13 -6.77 11.27
C ASN A 57 -3.88 -7.40 9.88
N GLY A 58 -2.89 -6.90 9.12
CA GLY A 58 -2.57 -7.41 7.78
C GLY A 58 -3.41 -6.82 6.65
N LYS A 59 -4.37 -5.94 6.94
CA LYS A 59 -5.07 -5.20 5.90
C LYS A 59 -4.11 -4.28 5.16
N VAL A 60 -4.28 -4.21 3.85
CA VAL A 60 -3.50 -3.34 2.96
C VAL A 60 -4.46 -2.54 2.07
N ILE A 61 -4.23 -1.24 1.95
CA ILE A 61 -4.90 -0.39 0.95
C ILE A 61 -3.86 0.11 -0.05
N CYS A 62 -4.06 -0.15 -1.33
CA CYS A 62 -3.24 0.36 -2.43
C CYS A 62 -3.97 1.52 -3.12
N SER A 63 -3.26 2.61 -3.40
CA SER A 63 -3.79 3.77 -4.15
C SER A 63 -2.71 4.42 -5.03
N GLY A 64 -3.12 5.14 -6.07
CA GLY A 64 -2.23 5.89 -6.96
C GLY A 64 -1.99 5.24 -8.32
N ALA A 65 -2.56 4.06 -8.58
CA ALA A 65 -2.47 3.38 -9.87
C ALA A 65 -3.61 3.79 -10.81
N SER A 66 -3.36 3.81 -12.12
CA SER A 66 -4.40 4.07 -13.14
C SER A 66 -4.93 2.80 -13.80
N ASN A 67 -4.38 1.63 -13.45
CA ASN A 67 -4.73 0.33 -14.02
C ASN A 67 -4.56 -0.80 -13.00
N GLU A 68 -5.26 -1.91 -13.23
CA GLU A 68 -5.28 -3.06 -12.31
C GLU A 68 -3.96 -3.83 -12.26
N LYS A 69 -3.14 -3.79 -13.33
CA LYS A 69 -1.84 -4.49 -13.36
C LYS A 69 -0.88 -3.90 -12.35
N ASP A 70 -0.85 -2.56 -12.24
CA ASP A 70 -0.04 -1.86 -11.25
C ASP A 70 -0.52 -2.15 -9.82
N ILE A 71 -1.84 -2.21 -9.59
CA ILE A 71 -2.40 -2.64 -8.30
C ILE A 71 -1.91 -4.05 -7.94
N SER A 72 -2.04 -5.01 -8.87
CA SER A 72 -1.65 -6.39 -8.65
C SER A 72 -0.15 -6.53 -8.33
N LEU A 73 0.70 -5.83 -9.09
CA LEU A 73 2.14 -5.81 -8.86
C LEU A 73 2.50 -5.15 -7.50
N ALA A 74 1.85 -4.06 -7.13
CA ALA A 74 2.08 -3.39 -5.86
C ALA A 74 1.69 -4.26 -4.65
N VAL A 75 0.52 -4.91 -4.72
CA VAL A 75 0.05 -5.84 -3.68
C VAL A 75 1.02 -7.02 -3.57
N PHE A 76 1.46 -7.61 -4.68
CA PHE A 76 2.45 -8.67 -4.67
C PHE A 76 3.79 -8.23 -4.06
N LYS A 77 4.32 -7.04 -4.42
CA LYS A 77 5.55 -6.53 -3.80
C LYS A 77 5.40 -6.34 -2.29
N THR A 78 4.21 -6.02 -1.81
CA THR A 78 3.90 -5.84 -0.39
C THR A 78 3.92 -7.17 0.38
N THR A 79 3.70 -8.32 -0.28
CA THR A 79 3.82 -9.63 0.39
C THR A 79 5.27 -10.06 0.62
N LEU A 80 6.24 -9.31 0.10
CA LEU A 80 7.68 -9.58 0.23
C LEU A 80 8.34 -8.73 1.32
N LEU A 81 7.55 -7.91 2.04
CA LEU A 81 7.99 -7.13 3.19
C LEU A 81 8.30 -8.01 4.40
#